data_AF-A0A962LZ55-F1
#
_entry.id   AF-A0A962LZ55-F1
#
_cell.length_a   1.000
_cell.length_b   1.000
_cell.length_c   1.000
_cell.angle_alpha   90.00
_cell.angle_beta   90.00
_cell.angle_gamma   90.00
#
_symmetry.space_group_name_H-M   'P 1'
#
loop_
_entity.id
_entity.type
_entity.pdbx_description
1 polymer ?
#
loop_
_entity_poly.entity_id
_entity_poly.type
_entity_poly.pdbx_seq_one_letter_code
_entity_poly.pdbx_strand_id
1 'polypeptide(L)'
;METNNLPQGRIRRAVDDLIIAEMFFVQATIESATAIGDGLSTLGRQITAGDDTGSAPADSISATLRGIADSALEPYASRFSYLRDRANK
;
A
#
# COMPACT_ATOMS: atom_id res chain seq x y z
N MET A 1 -32.24 -22.72 28.41
CA MET A 1 -31.20 -21.83 28.98
C MET A 1 -30.24 -21.50 27.86
N GLU A 2 -30.47 -20.41 27.13
CA GLU A 2 -29.70 -20.11 25.92
C GLU A 2 -29.63 -18.59 25.74
N THR A 3 -28.81 -17.90 26.54
CA THR A 3 -28.75 -16.43 26.53
C THR A 3 -27.36 -15.80 26.67
N ASN A 4 -26.27 -16.58 26.72
CA ASN A 4 -24.92 -16.01 26.93
C ASN A 4 -23.95 -16.04 25.73
N ASN A 5 -24.29 -16.68 24.59
CA ASN A 5 -23.33 -16.88 23.50
C ASN A 5 -23.30 -15.78 22.41
N LEU A 6 -24.33 -14.92 22.34
CA LEU A 6 -24.45 -13.88 21.31
C LEU A 6 -23.41 -12.73 21.42
N PRO A 7 -23.03 -12.25 22.61
CA PRO A 7 -22.01 -11.20 22.74
C PRO A 7 -20.60 -11.73 22.42
N GLN A 8 -20.31 -12.95 22.84
CA GLN A 8 -19.00 -13.58 22.70
C GLN A 8 -18.64 -13.87 21.22
N GLY A 9 -19.64 -14.27 20.42
CA GLY A 9 -19.48 -14.46 18.97
C GLY A 9 -19.22 -13.16 18.19
N ARG A 10 -19.83 -12.04 18.60
CA ARG A 10 -19.59 -10.73 18.00
C ARG A 10 -18.20 -10.19 18.31
N ILE A 11 -17.75 -10.32 19.56
CA ILE A 11 -16.41 -9.91 19.98
C ILE A 11 -15.36 -10.71 19.20
N ARG A 12 -15.53 -12.03 19.09
CA ARG A 12 -14.59 -12.87 18.34
C ARG A 12 -14.49 -12.46 16.87
N ARG A 13 -15.61 -12.21 16.21
CA ARG A 13 -15.62 -11.72 14.83
C ARG A 13 -14.91 -10.37 14.68
N ALA A 14 -15.14 -9.43 15.61
CA ALA A 14 -14.47 -8.13 15.58
C ALA A 14 -12.95 -8.25 15.75
N VAL A 15 -12.48 -9.18 16.61
CA VAL A 15 -11.06 -9.48 16.77
C VAL A 15 -10.48 -10.13 15.51
N ASP A 16 -11.16 -11.10 14.92
CA ASP A 16 -10.74 -11.74 13.68
C ASP A 16 -10.65 -10.71 12.53
N ASP A 17 -11.61 -9.79 12.44
CA ASP A 17 -11.63 -8.72 11.44
C ASP A 17 -10.49 -7.71 11.65
N LEU A 18 -10.17 -7.39 12.92
CA LEU A 18 -9.02 -6.56 13.26
C LEU A 18 -7.70 -7.23 12.85
N ILE A 19 -7.53 -8.53 13.14
CA ILE A 19 -6.33 -9.27 12.75
C ILE A 19 -6.15 -9.26 11.22
N ILE A 20 -7.22 -9.46 10.46
CA ILE A 20 -7.19 -9.40 8.99
C ILE A 20 -6.79 -7.99 8.52
N ALA A 21 -7.36 -6.95 9.12
CA ALA A 21 -7.02 -5.56 8.79
C ALA A 21 -5.53 -5.27 9.03
N GLU A 22 -4.99 -5.70 10.17
CA GLU A 22 -3.57 -5.53 10.50
C GLU A 22 -2.66 -6.32 9.55
N MET A 23 -3.00 -7.58 9.23
CA MET A 23 -2.26 -8.36 8.23
C MET A 23 -2.25 -7.65 6.87
N PHE A 24 -3.36 -7.03 6.48
CA PHE A 24 -3.44 -6.26 5.25
C PHE A 24 -2.53 -5.03 5.30
N PHE A 25 -2.49 -4.29 6.41
CA PHE A 25 -1.57 -3.17 6.56
C PHE A 25 -0.10 -3.57 6.49
N VAL A 26 0.28 -4.70 7.10
CA VAL A 26 1.64 -5.23 7.00
C VAL A 26 2.00 -5.55 5.54
N GLN A 27 1.11 -6.24 4.81
CA GLN A 27 1.34 -6.54 3.40
C GLN A 27 1.43 -5.28 2.54
N ALA A 28 0.55 -4.30 2.76
CA ALA A 28 0.57 -3.01 2.07
C ALA A 28 1.92 -2.31 2.27
N THR A 29 2.46 -2.38 3.49
CA THR A 29 3.74 -1.77 3.83
C THR A 29 4.91 -2.45 3.13
N ILE A 30 4.89 -3.78 3.05
CA ILE A 30 5.91 -4.55 2.32
C ILE A 30 5.86 -4.20 0.83
N GLU A 31 4.67 -4.22 0.22
CA GLU A 31 4.47 -3.88 -1.20
C GLU A 31 4.88 -2.43 -1.50
N SER A 32 4.53 -1.49 -0.62
CA SER A 32 4.93 -0.08 -0.71
C SER A 32 6.45 0.07 -0.66
N ALA A 33 7.13 -0.61 0.27
CA ALA A 33 8.59 -0.59 0.35
C ALA A 33 9.26 -1.15 -0.91
N THR A 34 8.72 -2.23 -1.48
CA THR A 34 9.20 -2.78 -2.76
C THR A 34 9.01 -1.79 -3.90
N ALA A 35 7.82 -1.19 -4.04
CA ALA A 35 7.54 -0.20 -5.06
C ALA A 35 8.47 1.03 -4.97
N ILE A 36 8.76 1.50 -3.75
CA ILE A 36 9.74 2.56 -3.50
C ILE A 36 11.14 2.12 -3.93
N GLY A 37 11.58 0.92 -3.55
CA GLY A 37 12.90 0.40 -3.91
C GLY A 37 13.12 0.28 -5.43
N ASP A 38 12.15 -0.28 -6.14
CA ASP A 38 12.17 -0.41 -7.60
C ASP A 38 12.14 0.96 -8.29
N GLY A 39 11.32 1.86 -7.74
CA GLY A 39 11.23 3.26 -8.11
C GLY A 39 12.55 4.00 -8.03
N LEU A 40 13.18 3.96 -6.86
CA LEU A 40 14.48 4.61 -6.61
C LEU A 40 15.59 4.02 -7.50
N SER A 41 15.55 2.70 -7.74
CA SER A 41 16.48 2.05 -8.67
C SER A 41 16.31 2.57 -10.10
N THR A 42 15.07 2.81 -10.53
CA THR A 42 14.75 3.40 -11.84
C THR A 42 15.19 4.85 -11.93
N LEU A 43 14.91 5.64 -10.90
CA LEU A 43 15.34 7.03 -10.79
C LEU A 43 16.87 7.15 -10.85
N GLY A 44 17.60 6.30 -10.12
CA GLY A 44 19.05 6.28 -10.14
C GLY A 44 19.60 6.06 -11.55
N ARG A 45 19.04 5.10 -12.30
CA ARG A 45 19.42 4.88 -13.71
C ARG A 45 19.14 6.08 -14.60
N GLN A 46 18.00 6.76 -14.40
CA GLN A 46 17.66 7.96 -15.18
C GLN A 46 18.62 9.12 -14.92
N ILE A 47 19.03 9.33 -13.67
CA ILE A 47 19.99 10.36 -13.30
C ILE A 47 21.35 10.07 -13.95
N THR A 48 21.87 8.85 -13.80
CA THR A 48 23.16 8.46 -14.41
C THR A 48 23.13 8.59 -15.94
N ALA A 49 22.07 8.11 -16.59
CA ALA A 49 21.94 8.22 -18.05
C ALA A 49 21.76 9.68 -18.54
N GLY A 50 21.10 10.53 -17.73
CA GLY A 50 20.94 11.95 -18.02
C GLY A 50 22.23 12.75 -17.92
N ASP A 51 23.11 12.38 -17.00
CA ASP A 51 24.45 12.95 -16.88
C ASP A 51 25.33 12.57 -18.09
N ASP A 52 25.21 11.34 -18.60
CA ASP A 52 25.97 10.85 -19.76
C ASP A 52 25.50 11.45 -21.10
N THR A 53 24.23 11.83 -21.21
CA THR A 53 23.60 12.29 -22.48
C THR A 53 23.34 13.78 -22.57
N GLY A 54 23.62 14.55 -21.52
CA GLY A 54 23.38 15.98 -21.48
C GLY A 54 21.92 16.30 -21.18
N SER A 55 21.56 16.17 -19.89
CA SER A 55 20.28 16.52 -19.27
C SER A 55 19.16 15.48 -19.46
N ALA A 56 18.92 14.68 -18.42
CA ALA A 56 17.62 14.03 -18.26
C ALA A 56 16.55 15.13 -18.12
N PRO A 57 15.47 15.12 -18.92
CA PRO A 57 14.42 16.12 -18.81
C PRO A 57 13.88 16.12 -17.37
N ALA A 58 13.89 17.26 -16.68
CA ALA A 58 13.38 17.37 -15.32
C ALA A 58 11.92 16.85 -15.19
N ASP A 59 11.17 16.89 -16.29
CA ASP A 59 9.84 16.31 -16.43
C ASP A 59 9.82 14.78 -16.31
N SER A 60 10.85 14.08 -16.79
CA SER A 60 10.95 12.62 -16.68
C SER A 60 11.24 12.17 -15.24
N ILE A 61 12.12 12.89 -14.54
CA ILE A 61 12.41 12.69 -13.12
C ILE A 61 11.15 12.92 -12.28
N SER A 62 10.44 14.02 -12.55
CA SER A 62 9.19 14.36 -11.86
C SER A 62 8.10 13.32 -12.10
N ALA A 63 7.97 12.83 -13.33
CA ALA A 63 7.05 11.75 -13.66
C ALA A 63 7.40 10.44 -12.95
N THR A 64 8.68 10.09 -12.87
CA THR A 64 9.15 8.91 -12.12
C THR A 64 8.81 9.05 -10.64
N LEU A 65 9.14 10.17 -10.00
CA LEU A 65 8.83 10.42 -8.58
C LEU A 65 7.33 10.33 -8.29
N ARG A 66 6.49 10.84 -9.19
CA ARG A 66 5.04 10.72 -9.07
C ARG A 66 4.58 9.26 -9.18
N GLY A 67 5.12 8.51 -10.14
CA GLY A 67 4.85 7.09 -10.29
C GLY A 67 5.26 6.26 -9.06
N ILE A 68 6.37 6.62 -8.41
CA ILE A 68 6.80 6.02 -7.14
C ILE A 68 5.75 6.28 -6.05
N ALA A 69 5.33 7.54 -5.88
CA ALA A 69 4.34 7.91 -4.88
C ALA A 69 3.01 7.19 -5.11
N ASP A 70 2.52 7.17 -6.35
CA ASP A 70 1.26 6.50 -6.70
C ASP A 70 1.35 4.98 -6.44
N SER A 71 2.45 4.34 -6.85
CA SER A 71 2.65 2.90 -6.64
C SER A 71 2.86 2.52 -5.17
N ALA A 72 3.48 3.40 -4.38
CA ALA A 72 3.69 3.19 -2.96
C ALA A 72 2.39 3.30 -2.15
N LEU A 73 1.43 4.11 -2.63
CA LEU A 73 0.16 4.36 -1.94
C LEU A 73 -0.97 3.43 -2.39
N GLU A 74 -0.92 2.92 -3.61
CA GLU A 74 -1.93 2.00 -4.16
C GLU A 74 -2.26 0.82 -3.22
N PRO A 75 -1.26 0.12 -2.63
CA PRO A 75 -1.52 -1.02 -1.75
C PRO A 75 -2.41 -0.67 -0.55
N TYR A 76 -2.26 0.54 -0.01
CA TYR A 76 -3.07 1.02 1.12
C TYR A 76 -4.47 1.44 0.67
N ALA A 77 -4.57 2.13 -0.46
CA ALA A 77 -5.85 2.60 -0.99
C ALA A 77 -6.79 1.43 -1.32
N SER A 78 -6.27 0.39 -1.97
CA SER A 78 -7.03 -0.80 -2.35
C SER A 78 -7.53 -1.56 -1.10
N ARG A 79 -6.65 -1.80 -0.13
CA ARG A 79 -6.99 -2.49 1.13
C ARG A 79 -7.95 -1.69 2.00
N PHE A 80 -7.78 -0.38 2.08
CA PHE A 80 -8.72 0.48 2.80
C PHE A 80 -10.12 0.42 2.16
N SER A 81 -10.21 0.49 0.83
CA SER A 81 -11.49 0.34 0.13
C SER A 81 -12.14 -1.00 0.43
N TYR A 82 -11.38 -2.10 0.37
CA TYR A 82 -11.88 -3.44 0.70
C TYR A 82 -12.42 -3.55 2.13
N LEU A 83 -11.67 -3.05 3.12
CA LEU A 83 -12.09 -3.10 4.52
C LEU A 83 -13.35 -2.26 4.76
N ARG A 84 -13.45 -1.09 4.12
CA ARG A 84 -14.64 -0.25 4.17
C ARG A 84 -15.86 -0.93 3.56
N ASP A 85 -15.71 -1.55 2.39
CA ASP A 85 -16.79 -2.28 1.72
C ASP A 85 -17.25 -3.50 2.54
N ARG A 86 -16.34 -4.12 3.29
CA ARG A 86 -16.66 -5.21 4.22
C ARG A 86 -17.41 -4.72 5.45
N ALA A 87 -17.03 -3.58 6.02
CA ALA A 87 -17.69 -3.03 7.20
C ALA A 87 -19.13 -2.57 6.93
N ASN A 88 -19.46 -2.24 5.67
CA ASN A 88 -20.79 -1.81 5.24
C ASN A 88 -21.72 -2.98 4.83
N LYS A 89 -21.27 -4.23 4.92
CA LYS A 89 -22.04 -5.45 4.62
C LYS A 89 -22.44 -6.18 5.89
#